data_AF-D4DNK9-F1
#
_entry.id   AF-D4DNK9-F1
#
_cell.length_a   1.000
_cell.length_b   1.000
_cell.length_c   1.000
_cell.angle_alpha   90.00
_cell.angle_beta   90.00
_cell.angle_gamma   90.00
#
_symmetry.space_group_name_H-M   'P 1'
#
loop_
_entity.id
_entity.type
_entity.pdbx_description
1 polymer ?
#
loop_
_entity_poly.entity_id
_entity_poly.type
_entity_poly.pdbx_seq_one_letter_code
_entity_poly.pdbx_strand_id
1 'polypeptide(L)'
;MNTTPATDSLITARLLATARYTAVLNALLLVLSAQRGGVWSAVQLVLAAVLLYYHIRIEFDRRVFQDFADGRYTAEAFDQTLRQTGLRRVSDGPSMPQRVSGAIALWRKSLYLTAAQLLILLMQSV
;
A
#
# COMPACT_ATOMS: atom_id res chain seq x y z
N MET A 1 -20.84 3.60 23.18
CA MET A 1 -20.20 3.90 21.87
C MET A 1 -19.63 2.62 21.33
N ASN A 2 -19.96 2.25 20.09
CA ASN A 2 -19.43 1.04 19.45
C ASN A 2 -18.01 1.36 18.94
N THR A 3 -16.97 0.99 19.70
CA THR A 3 -15.56 1.39 19.45
C THR A 3 -14.87 0.55 18.37
N THR A 4 -15.51 -0.53 17.91
CA THR A 4 -14.97 -1.50 16.94
C THR A 4 -14.46 -0.85 15.64
N PRO A 5 -15.19 0.07 14.97
CA PRO A 5 -14.71 0.67 13.72
C PRO A 5 -13.46 1.52 13.90
N ALA A 6 -13.35 2.26 15.02
CA ALA A 6 -12.20 3.11 15.32
C ALA A 6 -10.95 2.26 15.64
N THR A 7 -11.13 1.18 16.40
CA THR A 7 -10.06 0.21 16.70
C THR A 7 -9.55 -0.47 15.43
N ASP A 8 -10.45 -0.94 14.57
CA ASP A 8 -10.09 -1.58 13.29
C ASP A 8 -9.32 -0.62 12.37
N SER A 9 -9.75 0.65 12.34
CA SER A 9 -9.05 1.73 11.63
C SER A 9 -7.61 1.87 12.11
N LEU A 10 -7.43 1.99 13.42
CA LEU A 10 -6.13 2.26 14.03
C LEU A 10 -5.15 1.10 13.84
N ILE A 11 -5.62 -0.13 14.03
CA ILE A 11 -4.81 -1.33 13.82
C ILE A 11 -4.38 -1.41 12.35
N THR A 12 -5.29 -1.13 11.43
CA THR A 12 -4.98 -1.12 9.99
C THR A 12 -3.97 -0.04 9.65
N ALA A 13 -4.14 1.19 10.16
CA ALA A 13 -3.17 2.27 9.97
C ALA A 13 -1.77 1.88 10.49
N ARG A 14 -1.69 1.25 11.67
CA ARG A 14 -0.41 0.79 12.23
C ARG A 14 0.24 -0.30 11.39
N LEU A 15 -0.55 -1.25 10.88
CA LEU A 15 -0.05 -2.28 9.97
C LEU A 15 0.50 -1.65 8.68
N LEU A 16 -0.27 -0.75 8.04
CA LEU A 16 0.16 -0.08 6.81
C LEU A 16 1.40 0.80 7.03
N ALA A 17 1.60 1.35 8.23
CA ALA A 17 2.80 2.09 8.60
C ALA A 17 4.10 1.27 8.50
N THR A 18 4.00 -0.07 8.47
CA THR A 18 5.16 -0.95 8.28
C THR A 18 5.66 -0.97 6.84
N ALA A 19 4.83 -0.58 5.85
CA ALA A 19 5.20 -0.61 4.43
C ALA A 19 6.37 0.32 4.08
N ARG A 20 6.63 1.35 4.90
CA ARG A 20 7.83 2.20 4.71
C ARG A 20 9.13 1.41 4.79
N TYR A 21 9.19 0.36 5.63
CA TYR A 21 10.39 -0.47 5.76
C TYR A 21 10.60 -1.33 4.51
N THR A 22 9.51 -1.83 3.92
CA THR A 22 9.58 -2.57 2.67
C THR A 22 9.91 -1.64 1.50
N ALA A 23 9.47 -0.39 1.49
CA ALA A 23 9.88 0.61 0.50
C ALA A 23 11.40 0.84 0.49
N VAL A 24 12.01 0.98 1.67
CA VAL A 24 13.46 1.10 1.80
C VAL A 24 14.15 -0.17 1.28
N LEU A 25 13.67 -1.36 1.65
CA LEU A 25 14.19 -2.62 1.14
C LEU A 25 14.09 -2.71 -0.39
N ASN A 26 12.95 -2.36 -0.98
CA ASN A 26 12.75 -2.40 -2.44
C ASN A 26 13.73 -1.47 -3.17
N ALA A 27 14.00 -0.28 -2.60
CA ALA A 27 14.98 0.65 -3.15
C ALA A 27 16.40 0.07 -3.08
N LEU A 28 16.77 -0.57 -1.96
CA LEU A 28 18.06 -1.25 -1.83
C LEU A 28 18.21 -2.39 -2.85
N LEU A 29 17.18 -3.22 -3.03
CA LEU A 29 17.18 -4.29 -4.03
C LEU A 29 17.35 -3.75 -5.45
N LEU A 30 16.68 -2.64 -5.78
CA LEU A 30 16.83 -1.97 -7.08
C LEU A 30 18.27 -1.46 -7.29
N VAL A 31 18.85 -0.79 -6.28
CA VAL A 31 20.23 -0.27 -6.36
C VAL A 31 21.23 -1.41 -6.56
N LEU A 32 21.11 -2.49 -5.79
CA LEU A 32 21.96 -3.67 -5.94
C LEU A 32 21.81 -4.33 -7.31
N SER A 33 20.58 -4.40 -7.83
CA SER A 33 20.33 -4.92 -9.17
C SER A 33 20.99 -4.05 -10.25
N ALA A 34 20.81 -2.73 -10.16
CA ALA A 34 21.38 -1.77 -11.12
C ALA A 34 22.91 -1.83 -11.19
N GLN A 35 23.59 -2.12 -10.07
CA GLN A 35 25.05 -2.33 -10.05
C GLN A 35 25.49 -3.56 -10.87
N ARG A 36 24.63 -4.58 -10.99
CA ARG A 36 24.91 -5.80 -11.77
C ARG A 36 24.56 -5.63 -13.25
N GLY A 37 23.62 -4.74 -13.58
CA GLY A 37 23.22 -4.46 -14.96
C GLY A 37 22.45 -5.60 -15.62
N GLY A 38 22.41 -5.59 -16.96
CA GLY A 38 21.73 -6.61 -17.77
C GLY A 38 20.20 -6.54 -17.79
N VAL A 39 19.59 -7.47 -18.53
CA VAL A 39 18.13 -7.52 -18.78
C VAL A 39 17.32 -7.55 -17.48
N TRP A 40 17.79 -8.30 -16.49
CA TRP A 40 17.16 -8.41 -15.18
C TRP A 40 17.10 -7.07 -14.41
N SER A 41 18.01 -6.14 -14.66
CA SER A 41 17.97 -4.80 -14.07
C SER A 41 16.83 -3.96 -14.62
N ALA A 42 16.52 -4.11 -15.92
CA ALA A 42 15.36 -3.47 -16.53
C ALA A 42 14.04 -4.03 -15.95
N VAL A 43 13.97 -5.36 -15.73
CA VAL A 43 12.83 -5.99 -15.05
C VAL A 43 12.66 -5.45 -13.63
N GLN A 44 13.75 -5.31 -12.88
CA GLN A 44 13.77 -4.74 -11.54
C GLN A 44 13.30 -3.29 -11.51
N LEU A 45 13.65 -2.48 -12.51
CA LEU A 45 13.17 -1.10 -12.63
C LEU A 45 11.65 -1.04 -12.81
N VAL A 46 11.10 -1.87 -13.71
CA VAL A 46 9.64 -1.94 -13.92
C VAL A 46 8.93 -2.40 -12.64
N LEU A 47 9.47 -3.44 -11.99
CA LEU A 47 8.92 -3.97 -10.75
C LEU A 47 9.00 -2.94 -9.61
N ALA A 48 10.08 -2.18 -9.52
CA ALA A 48 10.24 -1.09 -8.56
C ALA A 48 9.22 0.04 -8.79
N ALA A 49 8.91 0.39 -10.04
CA ALA A 49 7.87 1.38 -10.34
C ALA A 49 6.48 0.91 -9.88
N VAL A 50 6.16 -0.37 -10.11
CA VAL A 50 4.91 -0.98 -9.61
C VAL A 50 4.87 -0.97 -8.08
N LEU A 51 5.97 -1.32 -7.41
CA LEU A 51 6.08 -1.29 -5.96
C LEU A 51 5.97 0.14 -5.40
N LEU A 52 6.56 1.14 -6.07
CA LEU A 52 6.44 2.54 -5.70
C LEU A 52 4.97 2.99 -5.72
N TYR A 53 4.21 2.60 -6.75
CA TYR A 53 2.77 2.85 -6.80
C TYR A 53 2.04 2.23 -5.59
N TYR A 54 2.38 0.97 -5.24
CA TYR A 54 1.80 0.33 -4.05
C TYR A 54 2.17 1.06 -2.76
N HIS A 55 3.40 1.54 -2.60
CA HIS A 55 3.84 2.29 -1.42
C HIS A 55 3.10 3.62 -1.28
N ILE A 56 2.91 4.35 -2.39
CA ILE A 56 2.12 5.59 -2.40
C ILE A 56 0.67 5.28 -1.98
N ARG A 57 0.07 4.22 -2.54
CA ARG A 57 -1.31 3.84 -2.23
C ARG A 57 -1.48 3.41 -0.77
N ILE A 58 -0.54 2.62 -0.25
CA ILE A 58 -0.55 2.16 1.14
C ILE A 58 -0.38 3.34 2.10
N GLU A 59 0.52 4.28 1.80
CA GLU A 59 0.73 5.47 2.64
C GLU A 59 -0.50 6.39 2.65
N PHE A 60 -1.17 6.53 1.50
CA PHE A 60 -2.45 7.23 1.43
C PHE A 60 -3.52 6.53 2.29
N ASP A 61 -3.73 5.23 2.08
CA ASP A 61 -4.73 4.45 2.83
C ASP A 61 -4.42 4.50 4.34
N ARG A 62 -3.14 4.42 4.73
CA ARG A 62 -2.68 4.56 6.12
C ARG A 62 -3.16 5.86 6.76
N ARG A 63 -2.96 6.98 6.08
CA ARG A 63 -3.37 8.31 6.58
C ARG A 63 -4.87 8.39 6.72
N VAL A 64 -5.61 7.89 5.74
CA VAL A 64 -7.07 7.85 5.78
C VAL A 64 -7.58 7.03 6.97
N PHE A 65 -7.03 5.84 7.21
CA PHE A 65 -7.39 5.01 8.37
C PHE A 65 -7.00 5.67 9.70
N GLN A 66 -5.87 6.36 9.76
CA GLN A 66 -5.47 7.11 10.94
C GLN A 66 -6.45 8.24 11.23
N ASP A 67 -6.83 9.02 10.22
CA ASP A 67 -7.79 10.12 10.34
C ASP A 67 -9.19 9.62 10.74
N PHE A 68 -9.60 8.43 10.30
CA PHE A 68 -10.81 7.76 10.77
C PHE A 68 -10.72 7.36 12.26
N ALA A 69 -9.58 6.79 12.68
CA ALA A 69 -9.35 6.41 14.07
C ALA A 69 -9.35 7.61 15.01
N ASP A 70 -8.76 8.72 14.55
CA ASP A 70 -8.65 9.98 15.29
C ASP A 70 -9.95 10.81 15.22
N GLY A 71 -10.98 10.33 14.51
CA GLY A 71 -12.29 10.98 14.41
C GLY A 71 -12.30 12.30 13.64
N ARG A 72 -11.28 12.55 12.80
CA ARG A 72 -11.14 13.82 12.05
C ARG A 72 -12.21 13.98 10.97
N TYR A 73 -12.66 12.87 10.40
CA TYR A 73 -13.81 12.77 9.52
C TYR A 73 -14.32 11.32 9.49
N THR A 74 -15.54 11.09 9.02
CA THR A 74 -16.12 9.74 8.93
C THR A 74 -15.90 9.11 7.55
N ALA A 75 -16.07 7.79 7.45
CA ALA A 75 -15.96 7.07 6.17
C ALA A 75 -17.01 7.55 5.16
N GLU A 76 -18.20 7.93 5.63
CA GLU A 76 -19.28 8.46 4.81
C GLU A 76 -18.93 9.84 4.25
N ALA A 77 -18.38 10.74 5.10
CA ALA A 77 -17.95 12.07 4.68
C ALA A 77 -16.80 12.01 3.65
N PHE A 78 -15.86 11.07 3.84
CA PHE A 78 -14.80 10.80 2.89
C PHE A 78 -15.36 10.33 1.53
N ASP A 79 -16.30 9.39 1.54
CA ASP A 79 -16.91 8.86 0.33
C ASP A 79 -17.75 9.89 -0.42
N GLN A 80 -18.49 10.72 0.32
CA GLN A 80 -19.25 11.82 -0.24
C GLN A 80 -18.33 12.80 -0.96
N THR A 81 -17.19 13.13 -0.36
CA THR A 81 -16.18 14.01 -0.98
C THR A 81 -15.58 13.38 -2.23
N LEU A 82 -15.28 12.07 -2.22
CA LEU A 82 -14.80 11.35 -3.41
C LEU A 82 -15.83 11.34 -4.55
N ARG A 83 -17.12 11.25 -4.23
CA ARG A 83 -18.21 11.34 -5.22
C ARG A 83 -18.31 12.75 -5.80
N GLN A 84 -18.26 13.78 -4.95
CA GLN A 84 -18.35 15.18 -5.37
C GLN A 84 -17.18 15.62 -6.25
N THR A 85 -15.99 15.10 -5.99
CA THR A 85 -14.77 15.40 -6.76
C THR A 85 -14.63 14.58 -8.05
N GLY A 86 -15.58 13.68 -8.34
CA GLY A 86 -15.54 12.81 -9.53
C GLY A 86 -14.49 11.69 -9.48
N LEU A 87 -13.75 11.56 -8.37
CA LEU A 87 -12.73 10.53 -8.15
C LEU A 87 -13.34 9.13 -7.92
N ARG A 88 -14.66 9.05 -7.69
CA ARG A 88 -15.37 7.78 -7.45
C ARG A 88 -16.74 7.74 -8.12
N ARG A 89 -17.06 6.61 -8.77
CA ARG A 89 -18.39 6.33 -9.35
C ARG A 89 -19.46 6.09 -8.27
N VAL A 90 -20.72 6.20 -8.66
CA VAL A 90 -21.99 6.15 -7.88
C VAL A 90 -22.28 4.78 -7.22
N SER A 91 -21.26 4.07 -6.76
CA SER A 91 -21.44 2.84 -5.98
C SER A 91 -21.44 3.16 -4.49
N ASP A 92 -22.17 2.35 -3.71
CA ASP A 92 -22.21 2.49 -2.26
C ASP A 92 -20.82 2.42 -1.63
N GLY A 93 -20.65 3.20 -0.56
CA GLY A 93 -19.41 3.23 0.21
C GLY A 93 -19.07 1.85 0.75
N PRO A 94 -17.84 1.32 0.56
CA PRO A 94 -17.47 0.07 1.20
C PRO A 94 -17.55 0.26 2.71
N SER A 95 -18.08 -0.76 3.38
CA SER A 95 -18.11 -0.81 4.84
C SER A 95 -16.70 -0.84 5.40
N MET A 96 -16.54 -0.50 6.67
CA MET A 96 -15.21 -0.45 7.28
C MET A 96 -14.43 -1.78 7.18
N PRO A 97 -15.04 -2.96 7.43
CA PRO A 97 -14.38 -4.25 7.23
C PRO A 97 -13.92 -4.49 5.78
N GLN A 98 -14.70 -4.04 4.78
CA GLN A 98 -14.33 -4.18 3.37
C GLN A 98 -13.11 -3.32 3.02
N ARG A 99 -13.03 -2.10 3.57
CA ARG A 99 -11.86 -1.22 3.40
C ARG A 99 -10.61 -1.86 3.98
N VAL A 100 -10.71 -2.36 5.21
CA VAL A 100 -9.61 -3.05 5.91
C VAL A 100 -9.12 -4.24 5.09
N SER A 101 -10.04 -5.08 4.62
CA SER A 101 -9.70 -6.23 3.76
C SER A 101 -9.00 -5.81 2.46
N GLY A 102 -9.49 -4.75 1.81
CA GLY A 102 -8.88 -4.19 0.60
C GLY A 102 -7.45 -3.70 0.84
N ALA A 103 -7.23 -2.94 1.92
CA ALA A 103 -5.91 -2.42 2.27
C ALA A 103 -4.92 -3.54 2.66
N ILE A 104 -5.37 -4.55 3.42
CA ILE A 104 -4.55 -5.73 3.75
C ILE A 104 -4.19 -6.52 2.50
N ALA A 105 -5.13 -6.69 1.56
CA ALA A 105 -4.86 -7.37 0.30
C ALA A 105 -3.80 -6.62 -0.52
N LEU A 106 -3.84 -5.29 -0.50
CA LEU A 106 -2.88 -4.42 -1.19
C LEU A 106 -1.49 -4.50 -0.55
N TRP A 107 -1.42 -4.44 0.79
CA TRP A 107 -0.20 -4.66 1.57
C TRP A 107 0.42 -6.03 1.27
N ARG A 108 -0.36 -7.09 1.27
CA ARG A 108 0.11 -8.45 0.95
C ARG A 108 0.63 -8.58 -0.48
N LYS A 109 -0.03 -7.96 -1.46
CA LYS A 109 0.48 -7.90 -2.85
C LYS A 109 1.85 -7.23 -2.91
N SER A 110 2.06 -6.13 -2.17
CA SER A 110 3.37 -5.47 -2.11
C SER A 110 4.47 -6.37 -1.53
N LEU A 111 4.15 -7.21 -0.54
CA LEU A 111 5.08 -8.18 0.01
C LEU A 111 5.46 -9.28 -0.98
N TYR A 112 4.48 -9.82 -1.71
CA TYR A 112 4.77 -10.82 -2.74
C TYR A 112 5.64 -10.25 -3.86
N LEU A 113 5.40 -9.00 -4.27
CA LEU A 113 6.25 -8.32 -5.25
C LEU A 113 7.65 -8.02 -4.71
N THR A 114 7.78 -7.73 -3.41
CA THR A 114 9.08 -7.59 -2.74
C THR A 114 9.85 -8.91 -2.75
N ALA A 115 9.18 -10.04 -2.46
CA ALA A 115 9.78 -11.36 -2.55
C ALA A 115 10.23 -11.67 -4.00
N ALA A 116 9.44 -11.28 -5.00
CA ALA A 116 9.83 -11.41 -6.41
C ALA A 116 11.07 -10.58 -6.74
N GLN A 117 11.19 -9.33 -6.27
CA GLN A 117 12.41 -8.54 -6.43
C GLN A 117 13.63 -9.25 -5.82
N LEU A 118 13.48 -9.82 -4.62
CA LEU A 118 14.57 -10.54 -3.98
C LEU A 118 15.00 -11.76 -4.81
N LEU A 119 14.04 -12.56 -5.31
CA LEU A 119 14.34 -13.73 -6.14
C LEU A 119 15.03 -13.37 -7.45
N ILE A 120 14.60 -12.30 -8.11
CA ILE A 120 15.26 -11.81 -9.34
C ILE A 120 16.69 -11.40 -9.04
N LEU A 121 16.92 -10.68 -7.93
CA LEU A 121 18.27 -10.32 -7.53
C LEU A 121 19.12 -11.58 -7.28
N LEU A 122 18.58 -12.61 -6.63
CA LEU A 122 19.31 -13.86 -6.41
C LEU A 122 19.66 -14.56 -7.74
N MET A 123 18.74 -14.59 -8.71
CA MET A 123 19.01 -15.13 -10.05
C MET A 123 20.07 -14.33 -10.82
N GLN A 124 20.16 -13.01 -10.61
CA GLN A 124 21.23 -12.18 -11.19
C GLN A 124 22.63 -12.47 -10.60
N SER A 125 22.71 -13.17 -9.46
CA SER A 125 23.99 -13.48 -8.79
C SER A 125 24.56 -14.85 -9.15
N VAL A 126 23.80 -15.66 -9.89
CA VAL A 126 24.23 -16.98 -10.39
C VAL A 126 24.79 -16.80 -11.79
#